data_AF-A0A956RDY8-F1
#
_entry.id   AF-A0A956RDY8-F1
#
_cell.length_a   1.000
_cell.length_b   1.000
_cell.length_c   1.000
_cell.angle_alpha   90.00
_cell.angle_beta   90.00
_cell.angle_gamma   90.00
#
_symmetry.space_group_name_H-M   'P 1'
#
loop_
_entity.id
_entity.type
_entity.pdbx_description
1 polymer ?
#
loop_
_entity_poly.entity_id
_entity_poly.type
_entity_poly.pdbx_seq_one_letter_code
_entity_poly.pdbx_strand_id
1 'polypeptide(L)'
;MTRHVRREDENEDENEDENEVANEVADEVADEDELVDEGEDALEHDDATLDPGRLHRDLELIKRMVAQSRRVRARSGDIYLVVGGLLVVAGIIDTLIPGGDGWVAWPISGVLGWLYSLISGIRRGGPEGHVSYAPRIEALAWTVACSSMAGAFVLAFVGRLIEPMAMMPVIALIIATPLAVSGALYRYWPLTAGGALFLVFAIACAWLPHEVYSPGFVVTMLLGYVAPGIGMLRLSSRAAADGP
;
A
#
# COMPACT_ATOMS: atom_id res chain seq x y z
N MET A 1 -31.44 51.51 -13.50
CA MET A 1 -31.28 51.36 -14.96
C MET A 1 -29.80 51.57 -15.24
N THR A 2 -28.95 50.61 -15.57
CA THR A 2 -29.09 49.43 -16.47
C THR A 2 -27.82 48.58 -16.26
N ARG A 3 -27.94 47.31 -15.88
CA ARG A 3 -26.88 46.27 -15.97
C ARG A 3 -27.50 44.91 -15.63
N HIS A 4 -28.15 44.29 -16.62
CA HIS A 4 -28.72 42.95 -16.47
C HIS A 4 -28.87 42.27 -17.85
N VAL A 5 -27.82 42.24 -18.66
CA VAL A 5 -27.80 41.50 -19.95
C VAL A 5 -26.35 41.14 -20.28
N ARG A 6 -25.80 40.05 -19.72
CA ARG A 6 -24.51 39.45 -20.16
C ARG A 6 -24.20 38.12 -19.44
N ARG A 7 -25.11 37.13 -19.46
CA ARG A 7 -24.86 35.85 -18.77
C ARG A 7 -25.47 34.60 -19.43
N GLU A 8 -25.96 34.70 -20.66
CA GLU A 8 -26.59 33.55 -21.33
C GLU A 8 -25.68 32.88 -22.38
N ASP A 9 -24.58 33.51 -22.79
CA ASP A 9 -23.71 32.98 -23.87
C ASP A 9 -22.56 32.07 -23.37
N GLU A 10 -22.36 31.91 -22.05
CA GLU A 10 -21.27 31.07 -21.49
C GLU A 10 -21.70 29.60 -21.20
N ASN A 11 -22.97 29.26 -21.40
CA ASN A 11 -23.51 27.92 -21.09
C ASN A 11 -23.68 27.01 -22.33
N GLU A 12 -23.47 27.50 -23.55
CA GLU A 12 -23.56 26.68 -24.75
C GLU A 12 -22.25 25.92 -25.04
N ASP A 13 -21.09 26.51 -24.69
CA ASP A 13 -19.78 25.88 -24.93
C ASP A 13 -19.48 24.69 -24.01
N GLU A 14 -20.01 24.64 -22.77
CA GLU A 14 -19.79 23.51 -21.86
C GLU A 14 -20.51 22.22 -22.29
N ASN A 15 -21.57 22.30 -23.11
CA ASN A 15 -22.33 21.12 -23.55
C ASN A 15 -21.72 20.42 -24.77
N GLU A 16 -20.88 21.09 -25.57
CA GLU A 16 -20.22 20.46 -26.72
C GLU A 16 -19.08 19.53 -26.25
N ASP A 17 -18.32 19.94 -25.23
CA ASP A 17 -17.21 19.14 -24.69
C ASP A 17 -17.67 17.85 -23.98
N GLU A 18 -18.81 17.86 -23.29
CA GLU A 18 -19.35 16.65 -22.65
C GLU A 18 -19.81 15.59 -23.66
N ASN A 19 -20.27 16.03 -24.84
CA ASN A 19 -20.78 15.13 -25.88
C ASN A 19 -19.64 14.52 -26.73
N GLU A 20 -18.52 15.22 -26.86
CA GLU A 20 -17.31 14.69 -27.51
C GLU A 20 -16.65 13.59 -26.65
N VAL A 21 -16.51 13.81 -25.34
CA VAL A 21 -15.96 12.81 -24.42
C VAL A 21 -16.86 11.57 -24.31
N ALA A 22 -18.19 11.74 -24.33
CA ALA A 22 -19.13 10.61 -24.29
C ALA A 22 -19.04 9.72 -25.54
N ASN A 23 -18.79 10.30 -26.72
CA ASN A 23 -18.62 9.54 -27.95
C ASN A 23 -17.26 8.83 -28.03
N GLU A 24 -16.18 9.46 -27.54
CA GLU A 24 -14.85 8.83 -27.50
C GLU A 24 -14.83 7.60 -26.57
N VAL A 25 -15.51 7.67 -25.41
CA VAL A 25 -15.64 6.53 -24.50
C VAL A 25 -16.52 5.42 -25.08
N ALA A 26 -17.54 5.76 -25.89
CA ALA A 26 -18.41 4.77 -26.51
C ALA A 26 -17.68 3.97 -27.61
N ASP A 27 -16.81 4.63 -28.39
CA ASP A 27 -15.98 3.95 -29.39
C ASP A 27 -14.91 3.06 -28.74
N GLU A 28 -14.29 3.49 -27.63
CA GLU A 28 -13.29 2.67 -26.91
C GLU A 28 -13.91 1.41 -26.29
N VAL A 29 -15.15 1.48 -25.79
CA VAL A 29 -15.87 0.31 -25.25
C VAL A 29 -16.33 -0.64 -26.36
N ALA A 30 -16.68 -0.14 -27.53
CA ALA A 30 -17.05 -0.97 -28.67
C ALA A 30 -15.87 -1.79 -29.21
N ASP A 31 -14.66 -1.21 -29.20
CA ASP A 31 -13.42 -1.90 -29.59
C ASP A 31 -12.99 -2.96 -28.54
N GLU A 32 -13.31 -2.77 -27.25
CA GLU A 32 -13.02 -3.79 -26.21
C GLU A 32 -13.92 -5.04 -26.34
N ASP A 33 -15.21 -4.89 -26.70
CA ASP A 33 -16.12 -6.03 -26.84
C ASP A 33 -15.77 -6.93 -28.05
N GLU A 34 -15.23 -6.36 -29.14
CA GLU A 34 -14.78 -7.15 -30.30
C GLU A 34 -13.52 -7.97 -30.01
N LEU A 35 -12.65 -7.49 -29.11
CA LEU A 35 -11.45 -8.22 -28.65
C LEU A 35 -11.76 -9.36 -27.66
N VAL A 36 -12.90 -9.30 -26.98
CA VAL A 36 -13.34 -10.36 -26.05
C VAL A 36 -13.87 -11.58 -26.80
N ASP A 37 -14.59 -11.36 -27.91
CA ASP A 37 -15.19 -12.45 -28.71
C ASP A 37 -14.11 -13.27 -29.48
N GLU A 38 -13.05 -12.63 -29.98
CA GLU A 38 -11.91 -13.34 -30.61
C GLU A 38 -11.09 -14.17 -29.59
N GLY A 39 -11.16 -13.83 -28.29
CA GLY A 39 -10.47 -14.54 -27.23
C GLY A 39 -11.16 -15.85 -26.81
N GLU A 40 -12.47 -15.94 -26.96
CA GLU A 40 -13.26 -17.11 -26.56
C GLU A 40 -13.08 -18.29 -27.55
N ASP A 41 -13.05 -18.01 -28.85
CA ASP A 41 -12.80 -19.01 -29.90
C ASP A 41 -11.35 -19.56 -29.87
N ALA A 42 -10.39 -18.76 -29.38
CA ALA A 42 -9.00 -19.20 -29.22
C ALA A 42 -8.79 -20.14 -28.03
N LEU A 43 -9.67 -20.10 -27.02
CA LEU A 43 -9.59 -20.94 -25.82
C LEU A 43 -10.28 -22.30 -25.99
N GLU A 44 -11.19 -22.45 -26.96
CA GLU A 44 -11.93 -23.71 -27.18
C GLU A 44 -11.12 -24.78 -27.95
N HIS A 45 -9.94 -24.43 -28.49
CA HIS A 45 -9.07 -25.36 -29.23
C HIS A 45 -7.80 -25.83 -28.50
N ASP A 46 -7.56 -25.38 -27.26
CA ASP A 46 -6.35 -25.72 -26.48
C ASP A 46 -6.56 -26.85 -25.45
N ASP A 47 -7.60 -27.69 -25.64
CA ASP A 47 -7.77 -28.95 -24.89
C ASP A 47 -6.97 -30.12 -25.53
N ALA A 48 -6.23 -29.83 -26.61
CA ALA A 48 -5.41 -30.78 -27.34
C ALA A 48 -4.06 -31.00 -26.65
N THR A 49 -4.07 -31.88 -25.64
CA THR A 49 -2.89 -32.54 -25.03
C THR A 49 -1.90 -31.59 -24.36
N LEU A 50 -2.04 -31.43 -23.03
CA LEU A 50 -1.01 -30.87 -22.16
C LEU A 50 0.35 -31.56 -22.39
N ASP A 51 1.17 -31.00 -23.27
CA ASP A 51 2.56 -31.43 -23.49
C ASP A 51 3.30 -31.30 -22.15
N PRO A 52 3.75 -32.42 -21.54
CA PRO A 52 4.47 -32.39 -20.26
C PRO A 52 5.68 -31.45 -20.29
N GLY A 53 6.29 -31.24 -21.47
CA GLY A 53 7.41 -30.33 -21.68
C GLY A 53 7.04 -28.85 -21.72
N ARG A 54 5.82 -28.48 -22.15
CA ARG A 54 5.30 -27.10 -22.02
C ARG A 54 4.98 -26.77 -20.56
N LEU A 55 4.25 -27.65 -19.88
CA LEU A 55 3.89 -27.47 -18.47
C LEU A 55 5.13 -27.29 -17.57
N HIS A 56 6.19 -28.07 -17.80
CA HIS A 56 7.45 -27.91 -17.06
C HIS A 56 8.09 -26.55 -17.30
N ARG A 57 8.10 -26.05 -18.55
CA ARG A 57 8.67 -24.73 -18.89
C ARG A 57 7.86 -23.60 -18.28
N ASP A 58 6.54 -23.69 -18.30
CA ASP A 58 5.66 -22.67 -17.72
C ASP A 58 5.80 -22.65 -16.19
N LEU A 59 5.84 -23.83 -15.54
CA LEU A 59 6.12 -23.94 -14.11
C LEU A 59 7.51 -23.40 -13.75
N GLU A 60 8.52 -23.63 -14.58
CA GLU A 60 9.86 -23.09 -14.36
C GLU A 60 9.90 -21.57 -14.53
N LEU A 61 9.20 -21.04 -15.54
CA LEU A 61 9.05 -19.61 -15.75
C LEU A 61 8.35 -18.94 -14.55
N ILE A 62 7.22 -19.50 -14.10
CA ILE A 62 6.49 -19.01 -12.91
C ILE A 62 7.40 -19.04 -11.67
N LYS A 63 8.16 -20.12 -11.46
CA LYS A 63 9.11 -20.21 -10.34
C LYS A 63 10.19 -19.12 -10.42
N ARG A 64 10.73 -18.85 -11.61
CA ARG A 64 11.73 -17.79 -11.84
C ARG A 64 11.13 -16.41 -11.58
N MET A 65 9.93 -16.13 -12.08
CA MET A 65 9.22 -14.87 -11.84
C MET A 65 8.97 -14.64 -10.34
N VAL A 66 8.46 -15.66 -9.63
CA VAL A 66 8.24 -15.59 -8.17
C VAL A 66 9.56 -15.38 -7.41
N ALA A 67 10.63 -16.07 -7.80
CA ALA A 67 11.94 -15.91 -7.18
C ALA A 67 12.53 -14.51 -7.40
N GLN A 68 12.36 -13.94 -8.59
CA GLN A 68 12.78 -12.57 -8.90
C GLN A 68 12.01 -11.55 -8.07
N SER A 69 10.67 -11.67 -7.97
CA SER A 69 9.85 -10.79 -7.13
C SER A 69 10.29 -10.81 -5.66
N ARG A 70 10.72 -11.98 -5.14
CA ARG A 70 11.26 -12.12 -3.78
C ARG A 70 12.60 -11.41 -3.60
N ARG A 71 13.50 -11.45 -4.59
CA ARG A 71 14.81 -10.75 -4.51
C ARG A 71 14.64 -9.24 -4.52
N VAL A 72 13.79 -8.73 -5.43
CA VAL A 72 13.45 -7.30 -5.48
C VAL A 72 12.92 -6.84 -4.13
N ARG A 73 12.06 -7.67 -3.53
CA ARG A 73 11.48 -7.40 -2.21
C ARG A 73 12.48 -7.39 -1.05
N ALA A 74 13.45 -8.30 -1.03
CA ALA A 74 14.46 -8.33 0.03
C ALA A 74 15.26 -7.01 0.12
N ARG A 75 15.37 -6.29 -1.00
CA ARG A 75 15.98 -4.96 -1.08
C ARG A 75 15.12 -3.86 -0.44
N SER A 76 13.81 -4.07 -0.27
CA SER A 76 12.86 -3.13 0.34
C SER A 76 12.80 -3.15 1.86
N GLY A 77 13.54 -4.04 2.53
CA GLY A 77 13.52 -4.16 4.00
C GLY A 77 14.00 -2.91 4.76
N ASP A 78 14.78 -2.04 4.11
CA ASP A 78 15.23 -0.77 4.68
C ASP A 78 14.09 0.23 4.87
N ILE A 79 13.10 0.26 3.98
CA ILE A 79 11.91 1.12 4.10
C ILE A 79 11.18 0.78 5.39
N TYR A 80 11.01 -0.52 5.68
CA TYR A 80 10.40 -1.00 6.92
C TYR A 80 11.19 -0.57 8.17
N LEU A 81 12.51 -0.58 8.11
CA LEU A 81 13.32 -0.13 9.25
C LEU A 81 13.25 1.38 9.46
N VAL A 82 13.36 2.17 8.40
CA VAL A 82 13.39 3.64 8.52
C VAL A 82 12.02 4.16 8.91
N VAL A 83 10.97 3.73 8.22
CA VAL A 83 9.59 4.15 8.53
C VAL A 83 9.17 3.61 9.89
N GLY A 84 9.44 2.33 10.17
CA GLY A 84 9.12 1.72 11.46
C GLY A 84 9.88 2.36 12.62
N GLY A 85 11.17 2.67 12.41
CA GLY A 85 12.00 3.35 13.39
C GLY A 85 11.52 4.77 13.68
N LEU A 86 11.16 5.55 12.65
CA LEU A 86 10.56 6.88 12.79
C LEU A 86 9.28 6.81 13.62
N LEU A 87 8.38 5.86 13.32
CA LEU A 87 7.11 5.71 14.05
C LEU A 87 7.29 5.20 15.49
N VAL A 88 8.30 4.36 15.74
CA VAL A 88 8.69 3.97 17.10
C VAL A 88 9.19 5.18 17.90
N VAL A 89 10.05 6.02 17.30
CA VAL A 89 10.51 7.25 17.96
C VAL A 89 9.33 8.19 18.24
N ALA A 90 8.40 8.33 17.30
CA ALA A 90 7.19 9.12 17.51
C ALA A 90 6.37 8.63 18.70
N GLY A 91 6.11 7.32 18.76
CA GLY A 91 5.39 6.73 19.89
C GLY A 91 6.13 6.86 21.21
N ILE A 92 7.47 6.75 21.23
CA ILE A 92 8.25 7.02 22.44
C ILE A 92 8.07 8.47 22.90
N ILE A 93 8.17 9.45 21.99
CA ILE A 93 7.96 10.87 22.32
C ILE A 93 6.57 11.09 22.90
N ASP A 94 5.54 10.52 22.28
CA ASP A 94 4.15 10.60 22.72
C ASP A 94 3.94 9.98 24.11
N THR A 95 4.60 8.84 24.41
CA THR A 95 4.55 8.23 25.74
C THR A 95 5.29 9.01 26.83
N LEU A 96 6.37 9.71 26.48
CA LEU A 96 7.18 10.46 27.45
C LEU A 96 6.60 11.84 27.78
N ILE A 97 5.73 12.37 26.92
CA ILE A 97 5.10 13.69 27.08
C ILE A 97 3.56 13.52 27.14
N PRO A 98 3.03 12.81 28.16
CA PRO A 98 1.59 12.60 28.28
C PRO A 98 0.87 13.92 28.54
N GLY A 99 -0.22 14.16 27.79
CA GLY A 99 -1.05 15.37 27.92
C GLY A 99 -0.47 16.64 27.28
N GLY A 100 0.68 16.57 26.62
CA GLY A 100 1.23 17.66 25.81
C GLY A 100 1.00 17.47 24.30
N ASP A 101 1.69 18.28 23.49
CA ASP A 101 1.65 18.18 22.01
C ASP A 101 2.48 16.99 21.45
N GLY A 102 2.73 15.96 22.26
CA GLY A 102 3.48 14.75 21.86
C GLY A 102 2.88 14.03 20.67
N TRP A 103 1.54 14.11 20.52
CA TRP A 103 0.80 13.53 19.41
C TRP A 103 1.25 14.07 18.04
N VAL A 104 1.82 15.27 17.96
CA VAL A 104 2.32 15.90 16.73
C VAL A 104 3.51 15.13 16.14
N ALA A 105 4.21 14.33 16.95
CA ALA A 105 5.30 13.48 16.47
C ALA A 105 4.82 12.44 15.44
N TRP A 106 3.56 11.99 15.53
CA TRP A 106 2.96 11.01 14.62
C TRP A 106 2.83 11.54 13.17
N PRO A 107 2.13 12.64 12.89
CA PRO A 107 2.02 13.17 11.53
C PRO A 107 3.37 13.59 10.96
N ILE A 108 4.26 14.19 11.77
CA ILE A 108 5.62 14.54 11.32
C ILE A 108 6.36 13.28 10.85
N SER A 109 6.35 12.22 11.65
CA SER A 109 7.02 10.95 11.31
C SER A 109 6.37 10.25 10.12
N GLY A 110 5.03 10.33 9.99
CA GLY A 110 4.29 9.83 8.84
C GLY A 110 4.70 10.52 7.53
N VAL A 111 4.77 11.85 7.53
CA VAL A 111 5.19 12.64 6.36
C VAL A 111 6.64 12.33 5.99
N LEU A 112 7.55 12.28 6.98
CA LEU A 112 8.95 11.93 6.75
C LEU A 112 9.11 10.50 6.21
N GLY A 113 8.36 9.55 6.75
CA GLY A 113 8.36 8.16 6.30
C GLY A 113 7.81 8.00 4.88
N TRP A 114 6.74 8.72 4.54
CA TRP A 114 6.18 8.74 3.19
C TRP A 114 7.18 9.32 2.18
N LEU A 115 7.78 10.48 2.50
CA LEU A 115 8.76 11.14 1.64
C LEU A 115 10.00 10.25 1.42
N TYR A 116 10.49 9.62 2.48
CA TYR A 116 11.60 8.66 2.38
C TYR A 116 11.26 7.48 1.47
N SER A 117 10.04 6.94 1.59
CA SER A 117 9.57 5.82 0.77
C SER A 117 9.45 6.19 -0.70
N LEU A 118 8.94 7.40 -0.99
CA LEU A 118 8.84 7.92 -2.35
C LEU A 118 10.21 8.07 -3.02
N ILE A 119 11.15 8.75 -2.33
CA ILE A 119 12.52 8.95 -2.84
C ILE A 119 13.24 7.61 -3.03
N SER A 120 13.08 6.69 -2.06
CA SER A 120 13.70 5.36 -2.14
C SER A 120 13.10 4.54 -3.28
N GLY A 121 11.80 4.64 -3.53
CA GLY A 121 11.11 4.02 -4.65
C GLY A 121 11.65 4.49 -5.99
N ILE A 122 11.75 5.81 -6.19
CA ILE A 122 12.26 6.42 -7.43
C ILE A 122 13.71 5.99 -7.69
N ARG A 123 14.57 5.98 -6.65
CA ARG A 123 15.97 5.55 -6.78
C ARG A 123 16.14 4.07 -7.12
N ARG A 124 15.12 3.24 -6.86
CA ARG A 124 15.14 1.78 -7.09
C ARG A 124 14.46 1.37 -8.38
N GLY A 125 13.59 2.21 -8.93
CA GLY A 125 13.04 2.07 -10.27
C GLY A 125 14.12 2.31 -11.31
N GLY A 126 15.03 1.34 -11.47
CA GLY A 126 15.97 1.32 -12.60
C GLY A 126 15.23 1.11 -13.93
N PRO A 127 15.93 1.26 -15.07
CA PRO A 127 15.36 1.11 -16.43
C PRO A 127 14.93 -0.33 -16.79
N GLU A 128 14.87 -1.25 -15.83
CA GLU A 128 14.37 -2.61 -16.01
C GLU A 128 12.84 -2.54 -16.18
N GLY A 129 12.38 -2.25 -17.40
CA GLY A 129 10.99 -1.95 -17.78
C GLY A 129 9.94 -3.06 -17.58
N HIS A 130 10.24 -4.09 -16.78
CA HIS A 130 9.28 -5.12 -16.42
C HIS A 130 8.83 -4.93 -14.97
N VAL A 131 7.74 -4.17 -14.79
CA VAL A 131 7.13 -4.00 -13.49
C VAL A 131 6.43 -5.31 -13.11
N SER A 132 7.01 -6.05 -12.16
CA SER A 132 6.36 -7.24 -11.60
C SER A 132 5.03 -6.86 -10.94
N TYR A 133 4.01 -7.71 -11.11
CA TYR A 133 2.67 -7.52 -10.51
C TYR A 133 2.72 -7.34 -8.99
N ALA A 134 3.62 -8.05 -8.30
CA ALA A 134 3.68 -8.01 -6.84
C ALA A 134 4.04 -6.60 -6.28
N PRO A 135 5.14 -5.95 -6.71
CA PRO A 135 5.41 -4.56 -6.36
C PRO A 135 4.26 -3.58 -6.63
N ARG A 136 3.50 -3.76 -7.72
CA ARG A 136 2.33 -2.91 -8.03
C ARG A 136 1.22 -3.08 -7.00
N ILE A 137 0.83 -4.32 -6.73
CA ILE A 137 -0.22 -4.65 -5.75
C ILE A 137 0.17 -4.13 -4.36
N GLU A 138 1.44 -4.30 -3.98
CA GLU A 138 1.93 -3.78 -2.71
C GLU A 138 1.88 -2.24 -2.67
N ALA A 139 2.40 -1.56 -3.70
CA ALA A 139 2.39 -0.11 -3.74
C ALA A 139 0.96 0.43 -3.65
N LEU A 140 0.00 -0.20 -4.34
CA LEU A 140 -1.41 0.14 -4.26
C LEU A 140 -1.96 -0.07 -2.84
N ALA A 141 -1.69 -1.22 -2.22
CA ALA A 141 -2.15 -1.52 -0.85
C ALA A 141 -1.64 -0.49 0.16
N TRP A 142 -0.37 -0.10 0.07
CA TRP A 142 0.21 0.94 0.93
C TRP A 142 -0.32 2.33 0.61
N THR A 143 -0.54 2.65 -0.67
CA THR A 143 -1.10 3.94 -1.07
C THR A 143 -2.51 4.10 -0.52
N VAL A 144 -3.36 3.08 -0.66
CA VAL A 144 -4.71 3.06 -0.08
C VAL A 144 -4.63 3.21 1.43
N ALA A 145 -3.78 2.44 2.11
CA ALA A 145 -3.64 2.53 3.57
C ALA A 145 -3.19 3.92 4.05
N CYS A 146 -2.17 4.51 3.41
CA CYS A 146 -1.67 5.84 3.73
C CYS A 146 -2.74 6.92 3.47
N SER A 147 -3.45 6.85 2.34
CA SER A 147 -4.53 7.77 2.02
C SER A 147 -5.70 7.64 3.00
N SER A 148 -6.09 6.42 3.38
CA SER A 148 -7.10 6.17 4.41
C SER A 148 -6.67 6.73 5.77
N MET A 149 -5.41 6.56 6.16
CA MET A 149 -4.88 7.10 7.39
C MET A 149 -4.88 8.64 7.37
N ALA A 150 -4.42 9.26 6.29
CA ALA A 150 -4.45 10.72 6.11
C ALA A 150 -5.89 11.26 6.15
N GLY A 151 -6.83 10.61 5.46
CA GLY A 151 -8.25 10.97 5.47
C GLY A 151 -8.86 10.84 6.87
N ALA A 152 -8.55 9.76 7.59
CA ALA A 152 -8.99 9.57 8.97
C ALA A 152 -8.46 10.70 9.88
N PHE A 153 -7.19 11.08 9.74
CA PHE A 153 -6.61 12.22 10.45
C PHE A 153 -7.37 13.52 10.13
N VAL A 154 -7.58 13.85 8.85
CA VAL A 154 -8.33 15.06 8.46
C VAL A 154 -9.72 15.07 9.07
N LEU A 155 -10.45 13.95 9.01
CA LEU A 155 -11.80 13.84 9.58
C LEU A 155 -11.81 14.02 11.11
N ALA A 156 -10.84 13.47 11.83
CA ALA A 156 -10.75 13.63 13.27
C ALA A 156 -10.43 15.08 13.67
N PHE A 157 -9.47 15.72 13.00
CA PHE A 157 -9.00 17.06 13.36
C PHE A 157 -9.92 18.18 12.86
N VAL A 158 -10.34 18.14 11.59
CA VAL A 158 -11.20 19.17 11.00
C VAL A 158 -12.65 18.95 11.41
N GLY A 159 -13.10 17.70 11.36
CA GLY A 159 -14.48 17.36 11.70
C GLY A 159 -14.77 17.34 13.20
N ARG A 160 -13.73 17.28 14.07
CA ARG A 160 -13.86 17.07 15.53
C ARG A 160 -14.73 15.88 15.89
N LEU A 161 -14.81 14.89 14.99
CA LEU A 161 -15.71 13.75 15.11
C LEU A 161 -15.17 12.69 16.07
N ILE A 162 -13.84 12.63 16.25
CA ILE A 162 -13.16 11.57 16.99
C ILE A 162 -12.05 12.21 17.82
N GLU A 163 -11.95 11.81 19.09
CA GLU A 163 -10.81 12.18 19.93
C GLU A 163 -9.52 11.63 19.30
N PRO A 164 -8.45 12.43 19.15
CA PRO A 164 -7.22 11.99 18.48
C PRO A 164 -6.65 10.66 19.02
N MET A 165 -6.81 10.41 20.32
CA MET A 165 -6.34 9.16 20.94
C MET A 165 -7.14 7.92 20.55
N ALA A 166 -8.43 8.06 20.25
CA ALA A 166 -9.28 6.96 19.78
C ALA A 166 -8.93 6.51 18.34
N MET A 167 -8.05 7.24 17.64
CA MET A 167 -7.63 6.88 16.29
C MET A 167 -6.60 5.75 16.23
N MET A 168 -5.82 5.53 17.30
CA MET A 168 -4.79 4.48 17.35
C MET A 168 -5.28 3.08 16.89
N PRO A 169 -6.40 2.53 17.40
CA PRO A 169 -6.90 1.23 16.93
C PRO A 169 -7.34 1.25 15.46
N VAL A 170 -7.90 2.35 14.97
CA VAL A 170 -8.28 2.50 13.56
C VAL A 170 -7.04 2.48 12.67
N ILE A 171 -6.00 3.20 13.07
CA ILE A 171 -4.71 3.22 12.38
C ILE A 171 -4.06 1.82 12.40
N ALA A 172 -4.11 1.13 13.53
CA ALA A 172 -3.61 -0.23 13.64
C ALA A 172 -4.34 -1.21 12.69
N LEU A 173 -5.66 -1.09 12.53
CA LEU A 173 -6.42 -1.86 11.53
C LEU A 173 -6.01 -1.52 10.09
N ILE A 174 -5.84 -0.23 9.79
CA ILE A 174 -5.41 0.22 8.46
C ILE A 174 -4.02 -0.33 8.14
N ILE A 175 -3.08 -0.36 9.10
CA ILE A 175 -1.72 -0.90 8.93
C ILE A 175 -1.71 -2.44 8.83
N ALA A 176 -2.62 -3.13 9.53
CA ALA A 176 -2.73 -4.58 9.49
C ALA A 176 -2.94 -5.10 8.05
N THR A 177 -3.76 -4.39 7.27
CA THR A 177 -4.14 -4.78 5.89
C THR A 177 -2.95 -4.84 4.92
N PRO A 178 -2.20 -3.75 4.64
CA PRO A 178 -1.06 -3.79 3.72
C PRO A 178 0.06 -4.69 4.24
N LEU A 179 0.23 -4.86 5.55
CA LEU A 179 1.17 -5.83 6.12
C LEU A 179 0.79 -7.28 5.83
N ALA A 180 -0.47 -7.64 6.04
CA ALA A 180 -0.99 -8.96 5.75
C ALA A 180 -0.90 -9.26 4.24
N VAL A 181 -1.30 -8.32 3.39
CA VAL A 181 -1.18 -8.40 1.93
C VAL A 181 0.27 -8.58 1.51
N SER A 182 1.18 -7.74 2.02
CA SER A 182 2.61 -7.85 1.73
C SER A 182 3.17 -9.21 2.16
N GLY A 183 2.83 -9.68 3.36
CA GLY A 183 3.30 -10.96 3.86
C GLY A 183 2.79 -12.14 3.02
N ALA A 184 1.51 -12.11 2.64
CA ALA A 184 0.90 -13.14 1.78
C ALA A 184 1.52 -13.14 0.37
N LEU A 185 1.66 -11.97 -0.24
CA LEU A 185 2.18 -11.78 -1.59
C LEU A 185 3.61 -12.32 -1.74
N TYR A 186 4.46 -12.11 -0.72
CA TYR A 186 5.84 -12.59 -0.73
C TYR A 186 6.01 -13.97 -0.07
N ARG A 187 4.93 -14.54 0.49
CA ARG A 187 4.93 -15.73 1.36
C ARG A 187 5.97 -15.60 2.47
N TYR A 188 6.10 -14.40 3.04
CA TYR A 188 7.02 -14.09 4.13
C TYR A 188 6.24 -14.02 5.43
N TRP A 189 6.14 -15.18 6.09
CA TRP A 189 5.32 -15.39 7.29
C TRP A 189 5.51 -14.35 8.40
N PRO A 190 6.73 -13.87 8.71
CA PRO A 190 6.92 -12.85 9.75
C PRO A 190 6.13 -11.55 9.52
N LEU A 191 5.90 -11.17 8.26
CA LEU A 191 5.16 -9.95 7.93
C LEU A 191 3.64 -10.15 8.02
N THR A 192 3.15 -11.34 7.63
CA THR A 192 1.75 -11.73 7.86
C THR A 192 1.44 -11.84 9.35
N ALA A 193 2.36 -12.43 10.13
CA ALA A 193 2.25 -12.48 11.59
C ALA A 193 2.24 -11.07 12.19
N GLY A 194 3.00 -10.13 11.63
CA GLY A 194 2.96 -8.72 11.99
C GLY A 194 1.60 -8.08 11.72
N GLY A 195 1.00 -8.30 10.55
CA GLY A 195 -0.37 -7.83 10.26
C GLY A 195 -1.41 -8.41 11.22
N ALA A 196 -1.32 -9.71 11.53
CA ALA A 196 -2.18 -10.34 12.54
C ALA A 196 -1.98 -9.76 13.94
N LEU A 197 -0.73 -9.42 14.32
CA LEU A 197 -0.43 -8.78 15.59
C LEU A 197 -1.08 -7.38 15.68
N PHE A 198 -1.01 -6.58 14.61
CA PHE A 198 -1.69 -5.27 14.54
C PHE A 198 -3.21 -5.39 14.63
N LEU A 199 -3.79 -6.40 13.98
CA LEU A 199 -5.23 -6.68 14.08
C LEU A 199 -5.64 -7.04 15.52
N VAL A 200 -4.90 -7.95 16.16
CA VAL A 200 -5.16 -8.34 17.56
C VAL A 200 -4.99 -7.15 18.49
N PHE A 201 -3.96 -6.32 18.29
CA PHE A 201 -3.76 -5.10 19.06
C PHE A 201 -4.93 -4.13 18.91
N ALA A 202 -5.40 -3.88 17.69
CA ALA A 202 -6.52 -3.00 17.44
C ALA A 202 -7.82 -3.48 18.11
N ILE A 203 -8.07 -4.79 18.08
CA ILE A 203 -9.20 -5.41 18.79
C ILE A 203 -9.01 -5.27 20.30
N ALA A 204 -7.81 -5.56 20.82
CA ALA A 204 -7.50 -5.46 22.25
C ALA A 204 -7.72 -4.04 22.81
N CYS A 205 -7.50 -2.99 22.00
CA CYS A 205 -7.78 -1.61 22.41
C CYS A 205 -9.23 -1.39 22.86
N ALA A 206 -10.21 -2.21 22.41
CA ALA A 206 -11.59 -2.09 22.86
C ALA A 206 -11.80 -2.31 24.38
N TRP A 207 -10.83 -2.95 25.06
CA TRP A 207 -10.87 -3.22 26.50
C TRP A 207 -9.73 -2.57 27.28
N LEU A 208 -8.82 -1.88 26.59
CA LEU A 208 -7.65 -1.28 27.22
C LEU A 208 -7.89 0.22 27.49
N PRO A 209 -7.35 0.75 28.59
CA PRO A 209 -7.46 2.18 28.88
C PRO A 209 -6.56 2.99 27.92
N HIS A 210 -6.93 4.25 27.63
CA HIS A 210 -6.30 5.03 26.54
C HIS A 210 -4.79 5.27 26.76
N GLU A 211 -4.34 5.28 28.01
CA GLU A 211 -2.93 5.51 28.38
C GLU A 211 -2.02 4.40 27.87
N VAL A 212 -2.56 3.19 27.58
CA VAL A 212 -1.76 2.08 27.07
C VAL A 212 -1.74 1.98 25.55
N TYR A 213 -2.51 2.80 24.82
CA TYR A 213 -2.57 2.73 23.36
C TYR A 213 -1.22 3.06 22.71
N SER A 214 -0.63 4.20 23.05
CA SER A 214 0.66 4.63 22.50
C SER A 214 1.81 3.64 22.81
N PRO A 215 2.06 3.23 24.08
CA PRO A 215 3.12 2.26 24.35
C PRO A 215 2.81 0.88 23.76
N GLY A 216 1.55 0.46 23.77
CA GLY A 216 1.13 -0.79 23.14
C GLY A 216 1.36 -0.80 21.64
N PHE A 217 1.12 0.33 20.97
CA PHE A 217 1.39 0.49 19.54
C PHE A 217 2.88 0.48 19.25
N VAL A 218 3.72 1.09 20.09
CA VAL A 218 5.20 1.02 19.96
C VAL A 218 5.68 -0.44 20.03
N VAL A 219 5.20 -1.21 21.02
CA VAL A 219 5.54 -2.64 21.14
C VAL A 219 5.08 -3.42 19.90
N THR A 220 3.85 -3.17 19.46
CA THR A 220 3.28 -3.78 18.26
C THR A 220 4.09 -3.42 17.01
N MET A 221 4.57 -2.19 16.89
CA MET A 221 5.39 -1.73 15.77
C MET A 221 6.79 -2.36 15.78
N LEU A 222 7.41 -2.50 16.95
CA LEU A 222 8.68 -3.18 17.08
C LEU A 222 8.59 -4.66 16.67
N LEU A 223 7.56 -5.36 17.15
CA LEU A 223 7.40 -6.80 16.92
C LEU A 223 6.80 -7.12 15.54
N GLY A 224 5.82 -6.35 15.09
CA GLY A 224 5.04 -6.61 13.88
C GLY A 224 5.57 -5.93 12.63
N TYR A 225 6.46 -4.94 12.76
CA TYR A 225 6.96 -4.17 11.61
C TYR A 225 8.48 -4.15 11.55
N VAL A 226 9.14 -3.68 12.62
CA VAL A 226 10.60 -3.51 12.64
C VAL A 226 11.31 -4.86 12.65
N ALA A 227 10.92 -5.79 13.54
CA ALA A 227 11.56 -7.10 13.65
C ALA A 227 11.48 -7.92 12.34
N PRO A 228 10.31 -8.02 11.66
CA PRO A 228 10.23 -8.61 10.32
C PRO A 228 11.16 -7.92 9.30
N GLY A 229 11.26 -6.59 9.33
CA GLY A 229 12.15 -5.80 8.47
C GLY A 229 13.63 -6.12 8.67
N ILE A 230 14.09 -6.27 9.93
CA ILE A 230 15.45 -6.72 10.25
C ILE A 230 15.70 -8.12 9.66
N GLY A 231 14.72 -9.02 9.78
CA GLY A 231 14.78 -10.36 9.21
C GLY A 231 14.99 -10.34 7.69
N MET A 232 14.28 -9.47 6.97
CA MET A 232 14.41 -9.34 5.51
C MET A 232 15.79 -8.86 5.09
N LEU A 233 16.36 -7.89 5.81
CA LEU A 233 17.71 -7.39 5.52
C LEU A 233 18.78 -8.47 5.73
N ARG A 234 18.67 -9.27 6.80
CA ARG A 234 19.58 -10.38 7.05
C ARG A 234 19.52 -11.44 5.94
N LEU A 235 18.33 -11.73 5.43
CA LEU A 235 18.15 -12.65 4.30
C LEU A 235 18.78 -12.09 3.01
N SER A 236 18.60 -10.79 2.76
CA SER A 236 19.20 -10.09 1.63
C SER A 236 20.73 -10.14 1.66
N SER A 237 21.34 -9.86 2.82
CA SER A 237 22.80 -9.90 3.00
C SER A 237 23.40 -11.29 2.78
N ARG A 238 22.71 -12.35 3.20
CA ARG A 238 23.15 -13.74 2.96
C ARG A 238 23.12 -14.10 1.48
N ALA A 239 22.03 -13.76 0.79
CA ALA A 239 21.90 -14.01 -0.64
C ALA A 239 22.96 -13.27 -1.47
N ALA A 240 23.43 -12.10 -1.01
CA ALA A 240 24.52 -11.37 -1.67
C ALA A 240 25.90 -12.01 -1.44
N ALA A 241 26.11 -12.70 -0.33
CA ALA A 241 27.38 -13.34 0.00
C ALA A 241 27.60 -14.66 -0.79
N ASP A 242 26.52 -15.35 -1.17
CA ASP A 242 26.59 -16.65 -1.83
C ASP A 242 26.89 -16.58 -3.33
N GLY A 243 26.95 -15.38 -3.94
CA GLY A 243 27.23 -15.18 -5.37
C GLY A 243 26.09 -15.65 -6.29
N PRO A 244 26.07 -15.21 -7.57
CA PRO A 244 25.11 -15.69 -8.57
C PRO A 244 25.35 -17.14 -8.99
#